data_AF-A0A8T2QDN1-F1
#
_entry.id   AF-A0A8T2QDN1-F1
#
_cell.length_a   1.000
_cell.length_b   1.000
_cell.length_c   1.000
_cell.angle_alpha   90.00
_cell.angle_beta   90.00
_cell.angle_gamma   90.00
#
_symmetry.space_group_name_H-M   'P 1'
#
loop_
_entity.id
_entity.type
_entity.pdbx_description
1 polymer ?
#
loop_
_entity_poly.entity_id
_entity_poly.type
_entity_poly.pdbx_seq_one_letter_code
_entity_poly.pdbx_strand_id
1 'polypeptide(L)'
;MFGMATKDQVTLNMPLHSITTKIVLWMTVLTPMFKFALQLSPITTSLEVSLYKHCKASRNVLYGLSTLMRSAVLACIAIFAMIFPYFEYIVAFVGSSMTMAICLLFPCSFYLKIFWPKLRPRTKAVILILIILGTIIGICGTIVSVQGLITKRKSS
;
A
#
# COMPACT_ATOMS: atom_id res chain seq x y z
N MET A 1 18.81 -14.08 -1.57
CA MET A 1 19.08 -13.86 -3.01
C MET A 1 19.05 -15.22 -3.69
N PHE A 2 17.97 -15.53 -4.40
CA PHE A 2 17.94 -16.64 -5.34
C PHE A 2 18.71 -16.18 -6.61
N GLY A 3 19.45 -17.07 -7.26
CA GLY A 3 20.49 -16.70 -8.25
C GLY A 3 20.01 -15.84 -9.43
N MET A 4 20.94 -15.31 -10.22
CA MET A 4 20.67 -14.38 -11.35
C MET A 4 19.71 -14.90 -12.45
N ALA A 5 19.23 -16.15 -12.36
CA ALA A 5 18.28 -16.77 -13.28
C ALA A 5 16.85 -16.94 -12.71
N THR A 6 16.59 -16.60 -11.44
CA THR A 6 15.26 -16.74 -10.82
C THR A 6 14.45 -15.46 -10.94
N LYS A 7 13.25 -15.55 -11.52
CA LYS A 7 12.30 -14.44 -11.63
C LYS A 7 11.72 -14.05 -10.26
N ASP A 8 11.39 -12.78 -10.05
CA ASP A 8 11.01 -12.19 -8.75
C ASP A 8 9.79 -12.84 -8.08
N GLN A 9 8.98 -13.59 -8.84
CA GLN A 9 7.81 -14.30 -8.34
C GLN A 9 8.08 -15.81 -8.22
N VAL A 10 7.92 -16.35 -7.01
CA VAL A 10 8.10 -17.79 -6.68
C VAL A 10 7.27 -18.70 -7.60
N THR A 11 6.05 -18.27 -7.98
CA THR A 11 5.16 -19.00 -8.89
C THR A 11 5.71 -19.15 -10.31
N LEU A 12 6.60 -18.23 -10.74
CA LEU A 12 7.13 -18.19 -12.10
C LEU A 12 8.42 -19.01 -12.28
N ASN A 13 9.03 -19.45 -11.16
CA ASN A 13 10.18 -20.36 -11.15
C ASN A 13 9.79 -21.83 -10.89
N MET A 14 8.49 -22.14 -10.77
CA MET A 14 8.01 -23.52 -10.59
C MET A 14 7.98 -24.28 -11.93
N PRO A 15 8.30 -25.59 -11.94
CA PRO A 15 8.14 -26.42 -13.13
C PRO A 15 6.67 -26.46 -13.57
N LEU A 16 6.40 -26.08 -14.83
CA LEU A 16 5.04 -25.92 -15.36
C LEU A 16 4.26 -27.23 -15.55
N HIS A 17 4.91 -28.39 -15.41
CA HIS A 17 4.36 -29.68 -15.84
C HIS A 17 3.56 -30.45 -14.76
N SER A 18 3.47 -29.96 -13.51
CA SER A 18 2.73 -30.64 -12.44
C SER A 18 1.40 -29.96 -12.10
N ILE A 19 0.38 -30.78 -11.82
CA ILE A 19 -0.95 -30.36 -11.31
C ILE A 19 -0.86 -29.42 -10.10
N THR A 20 0.16 -29.59 -9.26
CA THR A 20 0.45 -28.75 -8.09
C THR A 20 0.69 -27.29 -8.47
N THR A 21 1.46 -27.03 -9.54
CA THR A 21 1.75 -25.67 -10.02
C THR A 21 0.46 -24.96 -10.48
N LYS A 22 -0.48 -25.70 -11.10
CA LYS A 22 -1.80 -25.14 -11.48
C LYS A 22 -2.62 -24.75 -10.25
N ILE A 23 -2.66 -25.61 -9.22
CA ILE A 23 -3.38 -25.32 -7.97
C ILE A 23 -2.76 -24.09 -7.28
N VAL A 24 -1.42 -24.01 -7.20
CA VAL A 24 -0.72 -22.86 -6.61
C VAL A 24 -1.01 -21.57 -7.36
N LEU A 25 -1.04 -21.61 -8.70
CA LEU A 25 -1.34 -20.43 -9.52
C LEU A 25 -2.78 -19.95 -9.28
N TRP A 26 -3.75 -20.87 -9.27
CA TRP A 26 -5.15 -20.54 -8.95
C TRP A 26 -5.29 -19.95 -7.54
N MET A 27 -4.65 -20.54 -6.53
CA MET A 27 -4.65 -20.04 -5.15
C MET A 27 -4.01 -18.65 -5.03
N THR A 28 -2.94 -18.39 -5.77
CA THR A 28 -2.24 -17.09 -5.79
C THR A 28 -3.11 -15.98 -6.38
N VAL A 29 -3.97 -16.30 -7.35
CA VAL A 29 -4.94 -15.34 -7.91
C VAL A 29 -6.15 -15.17 -6.99
N LEU A 30 -6.62 -16.27 -6.39
CA LEU A 30 -7.79 -16.28 -5.53
C LEU A 30 -7.57 -15.46 -4.24
N THR A 31 -6.36 -15.55 -3.67
CA THR A 31 -5.96 -14.89 -2.42
C THR A 31 -6.16 -13.38 -2.44
N PRO A 32 -5.59 -12.61 -3.39
CA PRO A 32 -5.82 -11.18 -3.48
C PRO A 32 -7.29 -10.87 -3.76
N MET A 33 -7.98 -11.61 -4.63
CA MET A 33 -9.40 -11.33 -4.93
C MET A 33 -10.28 -11.38 -3.69
N PHE A 34 -10.14 -12.42 -2.86
CA PHE A 34 -10.87 -12.51 -1.60
C PHE A 34 -10.40 -11.48 -0.57
N LYS A 35 -9.08 -11.26 -0.43
CA LYS A 35 -8.56 -10.24 0.48
C LYS A 35 -9.09 -8.84 0.15
N PHE A 36 -9.09 -8.46 -1.12
CA PHE A 36 -9.64 -7.17 -1.56
C PHE A 36 -11.14 -7.09 -1.28
N ALA A 37 -11.91 -8.13 -1.57
CA ALA A 37 -13.36 -8.12 -1.30
C ALA A 37 -13.66 -7.96 0.21
N LEU A 38 -12.94 -8.70 1.06
CA LEU A 38 -13.09 -8.66 2.52
C LEU A 38 -12.65 -7.33 3.12
N GLN A 39 -11.58 -6.71 2.59
CA GLN A 39 -11.11 -5.41 3.06
C GLN A 39 -12.01 -4.25 2.60
N LEU A 40 -12.58 -4.34 1.40
CA LEU A 40 -13.46 -3.30 0.87
C LEU A 40 -14.79 -3.24 1.63
N SER A 41 -15.34 -4.36 2.10
CA SER A 41 -16.61 -4.40 2.84
C SER A 41 -16.66 -3.46 4.06
N PRO A 42 -15.72 -3.50 5.02
CA PRO A 42 -15.73 -2.57 6.14
C PRO A 42 -15.38 -1.13 5.73
N ILE A 43 -14.56 -0.93 4.69
CA ILE A 43 -14.22 0.40 4.19
C ILE A 43 -15.46 1.07 3.60
N THR A 44 -16.25 0.35 2.80
CA THR A 44 -17.51 0.89 2.27
C THR A 44 -18.46 1.19 3.41
N THR A 45 -18.72 0.25 4.32
CA THR A 45 -19.65 0.50 5.44
C THR A 45 -19.22 1.66 6.35
N SER A 46 -17.92 1.83 6.63
CA SER A 46 -17.42 2.95 7.43
C SER A 46 -17.53 4.30 6.70
N LEU A 47 -17.22 4.34 5.40
CA LEU A 47 -17.44 5.51 4.55
C LEU A 47 -18.94 5.87 4.49
N GLU A 48 -19.78 4.84 4.36
CA GLU A 48 -21.23 4.98 4.29
C GLU A 48 -21.80 5.60 5.57
N VAL A 49 -21.41 5.09 6.74
CA VAL A 49 -21.81 5.63 8.05
C VAL A 49 -21.31 7.06 8.23
N SER A 50 -20.06 7.36 7.84
CA SER A 50 -19.49 8.71 7.95
C SER A 50 -20.24 9.72 7.09
N LEU A 51 -20.58 9.34 5.85
CA LEU A 51 -21.30 10.21 4.91
C LEU A 51 -22.78 10.36 5.27
N TYR A 52 -23.41 9.29 5.74
CA TYR A 52 -24.77 9.38 6.29
C TYR A 52 -24.81 10.35 7.47
N LYS A 53 -23.81 10.29 8.37
CA LYS A 53 -23.69 11.18 9.52
C LYS A 53 -23.42 12.65 9.12
N HIS A 54 -22.61 12.89 8.10
CA HIS A 54 -22.20 14.25 7.71
C HIS A 54 -23.17 14.93 6.74
N CYS A 55 -23.72 14.20 5.76
CA CYS A 55 -24.51 14.76 4.67
C CYS A 55 -25.96 14.25 4.60
N LYS A 56 -26.42 13.36 5.51
CA LYS A 56 -27.75 12.71 5.43
C LYS A 56 -28.05 12.18 4.02
N ALA A 57 -27.05 11.56 3.39
CA ALA A 57 -27.15 11.12 2.00
C ALA A 57 -28.18 9.98 1.83
N SER A 58 -28.91 9.99 0.71
CA SER A 58 -29.87 8.95 0.35
C SER A 58 -29.16 7.61 0.06
N ARG A 59 -29.84 6.49 0.36
CA ARG A 59 -29.31 5.12 0.21
C ARG A 59 -28.81 4.83 -1.22
N ASN A 60 -29.42 5.42 -2.25
CA ASN A 60 -29.01 5.22 -3.64
C ASN A 60 -27.68 5.94 -3.97
N VAL A 61 -27.46 7.13 -3.41
CA VAL A 61 -26.21 7.89 -3.55
C VAL A 61 -25.07 7.16 -2.85
N LEU A 62 -25.39 6.53 -1.72
CA LEU A 62 -24.48 5.73 -0.91
C LEU A 62 -23.93 4.52 -1.67
N TYR A 63 -24.83 3.71 -2.26
CA TYR A 63 -24.46 2.58 -3.11
C TYR A 63 -23.68 3.02 -4.36
N GLY A 64 -24.07 4.15 -4.97
CA GLY A 64 -23.36 4.72 -6.11
C GLY A 64 -21.91 5.11 -5.77
N LEU A 65 -21.70 5.79 -4.64
CA LEU A 65 -20.37 6.20 -4.21
C LEU A 65 -19.49 5.01 -3.77
N SER A 66 -20.07 4.03 -3.08
CA SER A 66 -19.37 2.79 -2.72
C SER A 66 -18.87 2.06 -3.97
N THR A 67 -19.72 1.97 -5.00
CA THR A 67 -19.36 1.41 -6.30
C THR A 67 -18.30 2.23 -7.01
N LEU A 68 -18.40 3.57 -6.97
CA LEU A 68 -17.42 4.48 -7.56
C LEU A 68 -16.05 4.38 -6.88
N MET A 69 -16.00 4.28 -5.56
CA MET A 69 -14.75 4.09 -4.82
C MET A 69 -14.10 2.76 -5.18
N ARG A 70 -14.91 1.68 -5.26
CA ARG A 70 -14.42 0.36 -5.67
C ARG A 70 -13.87 0.38 -7.09
N SER A 71 -14.60 0.98 -8.04
CA SER A 71 -14.15 1.08 -9.43
C SER A 71 -12.92 1.98 -9.56
N ALA A 72 -12.85 3.09 -8.82
CA ALA A 72 -11.69 3.97 -8.78
C ALA A 72 -10.44 3.25 -8.28
N VAL A 73 -10.55 2.48 -7.18
CA VAL A 73 -9.42 1.70 -6.65
C VAL A 73 -8.95 0.65 -7.67
N LEU A 74 -9.89 -0.10 -8.28
CA LEU A 74 -9.55 -1.07 -9.33
C LEU A 74 -8.89 -0.40 -10.55
N ALA A 75 -9.42 0.75 -10.98
CA ALA A 75 -8.87 1.53 -12.09
C ALA A 75 -7.45 2.01 -11.77
N CYS A 76 -7.21 2.54 -10.56
CA CYS A 76 -5.87 2.92 -10.12
C CYS A 76 -4.92 1.73 -10.17
N ILE A 77 -5.30 0.58 -9.60
CA ILE A 77 -4.45 -0.64 -9.63
C ILE A 77 -4.14 -1.05 -11.08
N ALA A 78 -5.12 -1.02 -11.97
CA ALA A 78 -4.92 -1.35 -13.39
C ALA A 78 -3.97 -0.37 -14.10
N ILE A 79 -4.13 0.94 -13.86
CA ILE A 79 -3.25 1.97 -14.40
C ILE A 79 -1.82 1.78 -13.87
N PHE A 80 -1.66 1.55 -12.56
CA PHE A 80 -0.35 1.29 -11.95
C PHE A 80 0.30 0.03 -12.53
N ALA A 81 -0.45 -1.04 -12.75
CA ALA A 81 0.05 -2.27 -13.36
C ALA A 81 0.51 -2.06 -14.82
N MET A 82 -0.17 -1.19 -15.58
CA MET A 82 0.24 -0.86 -16.95
C MET A 82 1.52 -0.01 -17.00
N ILE A 83 1.69 0.93 -16.07
CA ILE A 83 2.86 1.84 -16.06
C ILE A 83 4.12 1.12 -15.56
N PHE A 84 3.98 0.20 -14.61
CA PHE A 84 5.11 -0.47 -13.95
C PHE A 84 4.92 -1.99 -13.94
N PRO A 85 5.46 -2.72 -14.94
CA PRO A 85 5.34 -4.18 -15.01
C PRO A 85 6.26 -4.94 -14.01
N TYR A 86 7.04 -4.23 -13.19
CA TYR A 86 8.00 -4.83 -12.25
C TYR A 86 7.45 -4.86 -10.82
N PHE A 87 6.92 -6.02 -10.42
CA PHE A 87 6.30 -6.25 -9.11
C PHE A 87 7.25 -6.01 -7.93
N GLU A 88 8.52 -6.39 -8.04
CA GLU A 88 9.52 -6.27 -6.97
C GLU A 88 9.70 -4.81 -6.49
N TYR A 89 9.90 -3.88 -7.42
CA TYR A 89 10.13 -2.48 -7.09
C TYR A 89 8.89 -1.82 -6.47
N ILE A 90 7.68 -2.19 -6.93
CA ILE A 90 6.44 -1.66 -6.38
C ILE A 90 6.26 -2.13 -4.94
N VAL A 91 6.47 -3.42 -4.67
CA VAL A 91 6.33 -3.98 -3.32
C VAL A 91 7.38 -3.39 -2.38
N ALA A 92 8.62 -3.22 -2.84
CA ALA A 92 9.68 -2.58 -2.06
C ALA A 92 9.34 -1.11 -1.73
N PHE A 93 8.86 -0.36 -2.72
CA PHE A 93 8.49 1.04 -2.57
C PHE A 93 7.28 1.24 -1.65
N VAL A 94 6.18 0.52 -1.91
CA VAL A 94 4.96 0.59 -1.10
C VAL A 94 5.23 0.09 0.31
N GLY A 95 5.98 -1.01 0.46
CA GLY A 95 6.39 -1.53 1.76
C GLY A 95 7.20 -0.52 2.56
N SER A 96 8.28 0.03 1.99
CA SER A 96 9.12 0.99 2.71
C SER A 96 8.36 2.28 3.06
N SER A 97 7.56 2.82 2.14
CA SER A 97 6.84 4.09 2.37
C SER A 97 5.69 3.92 3.36
N MET A 98 4.84 2.90 3.19
CA MET A 98 3.69 2.66 4.07
C MET A 98 4.12 2.19 5.45
N THR A 99 5.13 1.33 5.56
CA THR A 99 5.66 0.93 6.88
C THR A 99 6.24 2.13 7.61
N MET A 100 6.96 3.04 6.93
CA MET A 100 7.47 4.26 7.57
C MET A 100 6.33 5.16 8.06
N ALA A 101 5.28 5.32 7.26
CA ALA A 101 4.12 6.11 7.62
C ALA A 101 3.35 5.51 8.80
N ILE A 102 3.09 4.21 8.80
CA ILE A 102 2.25 3.55 9.80
C ILE A 102 3.03 3.29 11.09
N CYS A 103 4.29 2.84 11.01
CA CYS A 103 5.05 2.43 12.19
C CYS A 103 5.77 3.58 12.89
N LEU A 104 6.13 4.64 12.16
CA LEU A 104 6.83 5.79 12.74
C LEU A 104 5.95 7.04 12.74
N LEU A 105 5.44 7.48 11.59
CA LEU A 105 4.71 8.75 11.54
C LEU A 105 3.39 8.71 12.32
N PHE A 106 2.61 7.63 12.22
CA PHE A 106 1.31 7.51 12.87
C PHE A 106 1.43 7.53 14.41
N PRO A 107 2.16 6.63 15.10
CA PRO A 107 2.23 6.64 16.56
C PRO A 107 2.90 7.92 17.10
N CYS A 108 3.93 8.43 16.42
CA CYS A 108 4.58 9.69 16.82
C CYS A 108 3.63 10.88 16.71
N SER A 109 2.85 10.97 15.63
CA SER A 109 1.87 12.05 15.43
C SER A 109 0.72 11.98 16.43
N PHE A 110 0.19 10.77 16.69
CA PHE A 110 -0.89 10.58 17.67
C PHE A 110 -0.42 10.90 19.09
N TYR A 111 0.76 10.40 19.48
CA TYR A 111 1.34 10.66 20.80
C TYR A 111 1.59 12.15 21.02
N LEU A 112 2.10 12.84 20.01
CA LEU A 112 2.35 14.27 20.07
C LEU A 112 1.03 15.06 20.14
N LYS A 113 0.00 14.68 19.37
CA LYS A 113 -1.31 15.35 19.34
C LYS A 113 -2.08 15.19 20.66
N ILE A 114 -2.02 14.02 21.30
CA ILE A 114 -2.80 13.75 22.51
C ILE A 114 -2.13 14.27 23.78
N PHE A 115 -0.80 14.23 23.89
CA PHE A 115 -0.06 14.70 25.07
C PHE A 115 0.61 16.06 24.89
N TRP A 116 0.28 16.82 23.83
CA TRP A 116 0.88 18.13 23.53
C TRP A 116 1.05 19.07 24.73
N PRO A 117 0.04 19.31 25.59
CA PRO A 117 0.18 20.23 26.72
C PRO A 117 0.96 19.65 27.91
N LYS A 118 1.07 18.31 28.02
CA LYS A 118 1.70 17.62 29.17
C LYS A 118 3.14 17.20 28.91
N LEU A 119 3.62 17.33 27.67
CA LEU A 119 4.95 16.85 27.27
C LEU A 119 6.06 17.84 27.59
N ARG A 120 7.15 17.31 28.16
CA ARG A 120 8.40 18.03 28.40
C ARG A 120 9.02 18.45 27.06
N PRO A 121 9.62 19.65 26.93
CA PRO A 121 10.15 20.15 25.65
C PRO A 121 11.21 19.24 25.02
N ARG A 122 12.02 18.53 25.83
CA ARG A 122 12.99 17.55 25.33
C ARG A 122 12.32 16.36 24.63
N THR A 123 11.25 15.82 25.21
CA THR A 123 10.51 14.70 24.62
C THR A 123 9.82 15.12 23.32
N LYS A 124 9.26 16.35 23.26
CA LYS A 124 8.73 16.93 22.02
C LYS A 124 9.80 17.03 20.93
N ALA A 125 10.99 17.53 21.28
CA ALA A 125 12.09 17.65 20.33
C ALA A 125 12.52 16.30 19.76
N VAL A 126 12.65 15.26 20.61
CA VAL A 126 13.01 13.90 20.15
C VAL A 126 11.97 13.34 19.17
N ILE A 127 10.67 13.48 19.46
CA ILE A 127 9.61 13.01 18.56
C ILE A 127 9.62 13.78 17.24
N LEU A 128 9.85 15.09 17.29
CA LEU A 128 9.93 15.92 16.09
C LEU A 128 11.12 15.54 15.22
N ILE A 129 12.28 15.25 15.83
CA ILE A 129 13.47 14.74 15.15
C ILE A 129 13.17 13.39 14.49
N LEU A 130 12.48 12.47 15.18
CA LEU A 130 12.10 11.16 14.60
C LEU A 130 11.16 11.31 13.40
N ILE A 131 10.22 12.24 13.45
CA ILE A 131 9.32 12.55 12.32
C ILE A 131 10.14 13.10 11.14
N ILE A 132 11.06 14.05 11.39
CA ILE A 132 11.92 14.64 10.35
C ILE A 132 12.85 13.60 9.74
N LEU A 133 13.52 12.78 10.56
CA LEU A 133 14.34 11.68 10.05
C LEU A 133 13.48 10.71 9.23
N GLY A 134 12.28 10.42 9.72
CA GLY A 134 11.35 9.50 9.08
C GLY A 134 10.91 9.95 7.69
N THR A 135 10.62 11.24 7.54
CA THR A 135 10.27 11.83 6.25
C THR A 135 11.47 11.88 5.31
N ILE A 136 12.67 12.24 5.80
CA ILE A 136 13.90 12.25 5.00
C ILE A 136 14.18 10.84 4.45
N ILE A 137 14.14 9.81 5.30
CA ILE A 137 14.36 8.43 4.89
C ILE A 137 13.29 7.99 3.88
N GLY A 138 12.02 8.34 4.08
CA GLY A 138 10.94 8.06 3.13
C GLY A 138 11.16 8.73 1.76
N ILE A 139 11.60 9.99 1.74
CA ILE A 139 11.90 10.73 0.51
C ILE A 139 13.11 10.12 -0.20
N CYS A 140 14.21 9.87 0.52
CA CYS A 140 15.39 9.20 -0.03
C CYS A 140 15.05 7.82 -0.59
N GLY A 141 14.25 7.01 0.13
CA GLY A 141 13.78 5.71 -0.35
C GLY A 141 12.98 5.83 -1.65
N THR A 142 12.09 6.83 -1.73
CA THR A 142 11.32 7.12 -2.95
C THR A 142 12.23 7.47 -4.12
N ILE A 143 13.22 8.34 -3.90
CA ILE A 143 14.17 8.77 -4.94
C ILE A 143 14.99 7.58 -5.44
N VAL A 144 15.53 6.76 -4.53
CA VAL A 144 16.31 5.56 -4.89
C VAL A 144 15.46 4.55 -5.67
N SER A 145 14.22 4.30 -5.24
CA SER A 145 13.30 3.42 -5.97
C SER A 145 12.98 3.95 -7.37
N VAL A 146 12.73 5.26 -7.52
CA VAL A 146 12.44 5.89 -8.81
C VAL A 146 13.68 5.88 -9.73
N GLN A 147 14.86 6.17 -9.20
CA GLN A 147 16.11 6.10 -9.96
C GLN A 147 16.43 4.66 -10.42
N GLY A 148 16.15 3.66 -9.59
CA GLY A 148 16.24 2.25 -9.96
C GLY A 148 15.30 1.89 -11.11
N LEU A 149 14.05 2.38 -11.07
CA LEU A 149 13.06 2.19 -12.14
C LEU A 149 13.49 2.85 -13.46
N ILE A 150 14.02 4.07 -13.42
CA ILE A 150 14.47 4.80 -14.62
C ILE A 150 15.71 4.12 -15.23
N THR A 151 16.65 3.69 -14.40
CA THR A 151 17.88 3.04 -14.87
C THR A 151 17.60 1.70 -15.52
N LYS A 152 16.68 0.88 -14.96
CA LYS A 152 16.25 -0.37 -15.59
C LYS A 152 15.51 -0.15 -16.92
N ARG A 153 14.66 0.89 -17.02
CA ARG A 153 13.95 1.22 -18.26
C ARG A 153 14.92 1.58 -19.41
N LYS A 154 16.09 2.15 -19.10
CA LYS A 154 17.10 2.56 -20.11
C LYS A 154 18.00 1.41 -20.59
N SER A 155 17.99 0.28 -19.88
CA SER A 155 18.82 -0.90 -20.19
C SER A 155 18.05 -2.03 -20.89
N SER A 156 16.77 -1.81 -21.21
CA SER A 156 15.91 -2.71 -21.98
C SER A 156 15.50 -2.05 -23.29
#